data_AF-A0A938B7L2-F1
#
_entry.id   AF-A0A938B7L2-F1
#
_cell.length_a   1.000
_cell.length_b   1.000
_cell.length_c   1.000
_cell.angle_alpha   90.00
_cell.angle_beta   90.00
_cell.angle_gamma   90.00
#
_symmetry.space_group_name_H-M   'P 1'
#
loop_
_entity.id
_entity.type
_entity.pdbx_description
1 polymer ?
#
loop_
_entity_poly.entity_id
_entity_poly.type
_entity_poly.pdbx_seq_one_letter_code
_entity_poly.pdbx_strand_id
1 'polypeptide(L)'
;MNLNCHKIHDRLVHFLNGELPPSEYIFWENHLSECTVCQIEYEKLTDTIVALRHLPQPEPPADLVLKIRRRLEEQQRRFSEAEVASKAKQSRLNEMNHKTKSLVSEANTAPNTPIFDLITLIFAKIVDALKLGPRPVYINYAALFCYLMLAIFLIKLTFLTGSGSSPQTVAPNQSNNYMAVNSVAKNKSGRNDITWAQVKMAGVRTSLDLANNRELSEKPQILRPIGSQVLHGGSWYEFR
;
A
#
# COMPACT_ATOMS: atom_id res chain seq x y z
N MET A 1 -1.16 29.18 18.23
CA MET A 1 0.15 29.43 17.60
C MET A 1 -0.12 30.29 16.38
N ASN A 2 0.47 31.48 16.30
CA ASN A 2 0.23 32.37 15.17
C ASN A 2 1.11 31.94 13.98
N LEU A 3 0.54 31.78 12.78
CA LEU A 3 1.31 31.46 11.58
C LEU A 3 2.05 32.73 11.11
N ASN A 4 3.31 32.57 10.74
CA ASN A 4 4.08 33.67 10.14
C ASN A 4 3.74 33.78 8.65
N CYS A 5 3.57 35.00 8.13
CA CYS A 5 3.32 35.30 6.73
C CYS A 5 4.25 34.54 5.76
N HIS A 6 5.52 34.34 6.12
CA HIS A 6 6.46 33.55 5.29
C HIS A 6 5.97 32.11 5.07
N LYS A 7 5.49 31.46 6.14
CA LYS A 7 5.00 30.06 6.04
C LYS A 7 3.70 29.97 5.24
N ILE A 8 2.88 31.03 5.30
CA ILE A 8 1.66 31.16 4.49
C ILE A 8 2.06 31.30 3.02
N HIS A 9 2.98 32.20 2.68
CA HIS A 9 3.41 32.37 1.29
C HIS A 9 3.94 31.07 0.67
N ASP A 10 4.82 30.34 1.36
CA ASP A 10 5.41 29.08 0.86
C ASP A 10 4.38 27.99 0.55
N ARG A 11 3.23 28.03 1.21
CA ARG A 11 2.22 26.97 1.14
C ARG A 11 0.89 27.44 0.53
N LEU A 12 0.83 28.67 0.04
CA LEU A 12 -0.41 29.30 -0.44
C LEU A 12 -1.01 28.52 -1.61
N VAL A 13 -0.14 27.96 -2.47
CA VAL A 13 -0.53 27.09 -3.58
C VAL A 13 -1.15 25.78 -3.08
N HIS A 14 -0.61 25.16 -2.02
CA HIS A 14 -1.19 23.94 -1.44
C HIS A 14 -2.57 24.20 -0.84
N PHE A 15 -2.76 25.36 -0.19
CA PHE A 15 -4.08 25.79 0.30
C PHE A 15 -5.09 25.94 -0.85
N LEU A 16 -4.71 26.65 -1.91
CA LEU A 16 -5.55 26.85 -3.10
C LEU A 16 -5.91 25.55 -3.83
N ASN A 17 -5.02 24.56 -3.83
CA ASN A 17 -5.25 23.27 -4.47
C ASN A 17 -6.03 22.26 -3.62
N GLY A 18 -6.36 22.58 -2.36
CA GLY A 18 -7.03 21.62 -1.48
C GLY A 18 -6.11 20.57 -0.85
N GLU A 19 -4.79 20.79 -0.88
CA GLU A 19 -3.78 19.79 -0.49
C GLU A 19 -3.38 19.87 0.98
N LEU A 20 -3.83 20.89 1.71
CA LEU A 20 -3.52 21.02 3.13
C LEU A 20 -4.33 20.03 3.99
N PRO A 21 -3.78 19.58 5.14
CA PRO A 21 -4.55 18.78 6.06
C PRO A 21 -5.67 19.61 6.71
N PRO A 22 -6.84 19.03 7.04
CA PRO A 22 -7.98 19.76 7.61
C PRO A 22 -7.65 20.55 8.88
N SER A 23 -6.71 20.06 9.68
CA SER A 23 -6.27 20.74 10.91
C SER A 23 -5.56 22.06 10.66
N GLU A 24 -4.96 22.25 9.47
CA GLU A 24 -4.26 23.49 9.12
C GLU A 24 -5.22 24.56 8.59
N TYR A 25 -6.34 24.19 7.96
CA TYR A 25 -7.30 25.13 7.33
C TYR A 25 -7.76 26.25 8.26
N ILE A 26 -8.12 25.93 9.50
CA ILE A 26 -8.61 26.93 10.47
C ILE A 26 -7.55 28.01 10.74
N PHE A 27 -6.27 27.62 10.82
CA PHE A 27 -5.19 28.59 11.03
C PHE A 27 -4.96 29.48 9.81
N TRP A 28 -5.19 28.95 8.61
CA TRP A 28 -5.09 29.69 7.36
C TRP A 28 -6.21 30.70 7.20
N GLU A 29 -7.45 30.29 7.43
CA GLU A 29 -8.61 31.18 7.39
C GLU A 29 -8.46 32.31 8.41
N ASN A 30 -8.05 31.98 9.64
CA ASN A 30 -7.78 32.99 10.66
C ASN A 30 -6.68 33.96 10.21
N HIS A 31 -5.54 33.47 9.71
CA HIS A 31 -4.45 34.34 9.27
C HIS A 31 -4.86 35.23 8.08
N LEU A 32 -5.56 34.69 7.09
CA LEU A 32 -6.05 35.45 5.94
C LEU A 32 -7.08 36.52 6.35
N SER A 33 -7.86 36.27 7.41
CA SER A 33 -8.80 37.27 7.96
C SER A 33 -8.12 38.40 8.73
N GLU A 34 -6.94 38.14 9.30
CA GLU A 34 -6.20 39.09 10.13
C GLU A 34 -5.09 39.85 9.37
N CYS A 35 -4.56 39.27 8.28
CA CYS A 35 -3.39 39.77 7.56
C CYS A 35 -3.75 40.24 6.14
N THR A 36 -3.89 41.56 5.96
CA THR A 36 -4.23 42.20 4.67
C THR A 36 -3.21 41.92 3.57
N VAL A 37 -1.92 41.80 3.91
CA VAL A 37 -0.86 41.49 2.93
C VAL A 37 -1.08 40.11 2.31
N CYS A 38 -1.28 39.09 3.15
CA CYS A 38 -1.53 37.73 2.68
C CYS A 38 -2.89 37.60 1.98
N GLN A 39 -3.91 38.38 2.39
CA GLN A 39 -5.19 38.44 1.70
C GLN A 39 -5.04 38.95 0.25
N ILE A 40 -4.31 40.05 0.05
CA ILE A 40 -4.08 40.61 -1.30
C ILE A 40 -3.33 39.60 -2.19
N GLU A 41 -2.35 38.90 -1.64
CA GLU A 41 -1.63 37.84 -2.39
C GLU A 41 -2.55 36.68 -2.76
N TYR A 42 -3.38 36.24 -1.82
CA TYR A 42 -4.39 35.20 -2.05
C TYR A 42 -5.37 35.60 -3.16
N GLU A 43 -5.90 36.82 -3.13
CA GLU A 43 -6.81 37.35 -4.15
C GLU A 43 -6.14 37.39 -5.52
N LYS A 44 -4.92 37.92 -5.62
CA LYS A 44 -4.15 37.96 -6.89
C LYS A 44 -3.91 36.57 -7.49
N LEU A 45 -3.55 35.58 -6.67
CA LEU A 45 -3.37 34.21 -7.13
C LEU A 45 -4.70 33.58 -7.56
N THR A 46 -5.77 33.86 -6.82
CA THR A 46 -7.12 33.38 -7.17
C THR A 46 -7.57 33.96 -8.51
N ASP A 47 -7.39 35.26 -8.73
CA ASP A 47 -7.67 35.93 -10.01
C ASP A 47 -6.85 35.35 -11.15
N THR A 48 -5.57 35.05 -10.91
CA THR A 48 -4.70 34.40 -11.88
C THR A 48 -5.22 33.00 -12.25
N ILE A 49 -5.63 32.20 -11.27
CA ILE A 49 -6.22 30.87 -11.50
C ILE A 49 -7.53 31.00 -12.29
N VAL A 50 -8.38 31.97 -11.95
CA VAL A 50 -9.62 32.24 -12.68
C VAL A 50 -9.31 32.62 -14.13
N ALA A 51 -8.37 33.53 -14.38
CA ALA A 51 -7.97 33.91 -15.73
C ALA A 51 -7.44 32.71 -16.54
N LEU A 52 -6.58 31.88 -15.93
CA LEU A 52 -6.04 30.66 -16.57
C LEU A 52 -7.14 29.65 -16.92
N ARG A 53 -8.18 29.52 -16.10
CA ARG A 53 -9.32 28.62 -16.36
C ARG A 53 -10.20 29.09 -17.52
N HIS A 54 -10.17 30.37 -17.87
CA HIS A 54 -10.90 30.92 -19.00
C HIS A 54 -10.13 30.84 -20.33
N LEU A 55 -8.87 30.41 -20.31
CA LEU A 55 -8.14 30.17 -21.54
C LEU A 55 -8.85 29.09 -22.38
N PRO A 56 -8.86 29.22 -23.71
CA PRO A 56 -9.44 28.19 -24.57
C PRO A 56 -8.76 26.85 -24.28
N GLN A 57 -9.56 25.86 -23.91
CA GLN A 57 -9.03 24.52 -23.67
C GLN A 57 -8.56 23.94 -25.01
N PRO A 58 -7.32 23.44 -25.11
CA PRO A 58 -6.86 22.80 -26.33
C PRO A 58 -7.72 21.56 -26.60
N GLU A 59 -8.26 21.46 -27.82
CA GLU A 59 -8.95 20.24 -28.23
C GLU A 59 -7.95 19.07 -28.22
N PRO A 60 -8.24 17.98 -27.50
CA PRO A 60 -7.38 16.82 -27.52
C PRO A 60 -7.36 16.23 -28.94
N PRO A 61 -6.23 15.67 -29.42
CA PRO A 61 -6.19 15.07 -30.74
C PRO A 61 -7.18 13.89 -30.80
N ALA A 62 -7.85 13.74 -31.93
CA ALA A 62 -8.96 12.78 -32.10
C ALA A 62 -8.57 11.32 -31.78
N ASP A 63 -7.28 10.99 -31.84
CA ASP A 63 -6.75 9.66 -31.58
C ASP A 63 -6.38 9.40 -30.10
N LEU A 64 -6.39 10.43 -29.24
CA LEU A 64 -5.99 10.32 -27.83
C LEU A 64 -6.86 9.32 -27.07
N VAL A 65 -8.18 9.37 -27.27
CA VAL A 65 -9.14 8.47 -26.63
C VAL A 65 -8.87 7.02 -27.04
N LEU A 66 -8.58 6.79 -28.33
CA LEU A 66 -8.23 5.46 -28.84
C LEU A 66 -6.91 4.95 -28.25
N LYS A 67 -5.90 5.82 -28.14
CA LYS A 67 -4.60 5.49 -27.52
C LYS A 67 -4.75 5.15 -26.04
N ILE A 68 -5.54 5.92 -25.27
CA ILE A 68 -5.80 5.66 -23.85
C ILE A 68 -6.52 4.32 -23.69
N ARG A 69 -7.60 4.09 -24.47
CA ARG A 69 -8.35 2.82 -24.42
C ARG A 69 -7.45 1.63 -24.71
N ARG A 70 -6.62 1.70 -25.76
CA ARG A 70 -5.67 0.64 -26.12
C ARG A 70 -4.70 0.35 -24.97
N ARG A 71 -4.14 1.38 -24.32
CA ARG A 71 -3.24 1.21 -23.17
C ARG A 71 -3.94 0.56 -21.98
N LEU A 72 -5.19 0.94 -21.69
CA LEU A 72 -5.98 0.35 -20.61
C LEU A 72 -6.30 -1.12 -20.88
N GLU A 73 -6.71 -1.47 -22.10
CA GLU A 73 -6.97 -2.86 -22.51
C GLU A 73 -5.70 -3.72 -22.43
N GLU A 74 -4.55 -3.18 -22.82
CA GLU A 74 -3.26 -3.88 -22.72
C GLU A 74 -2.86 -4.10 -21.26
N GLN A 75 -3.01 -3.08 -20.40
CA GLN A 75 -2.77 -3.23 -18.96
C GLN A 75 -3.70 -4.27 -18.35
N GLN A 76 -4.99 -4.23 -18.67
CA GLN A 76 -5.97 -5.18 -18.17
C GLN A 76 -5.65 -6.62 -18.61
N ARG A 77 -5.22 -6.82 -19.87
CA ARG A 77 -4.73 -8.11 -20.36
C ARG A 77 -3.53 -8.60 -19.54
N ARG A 78 -2.51 -7.76 -19.34
CA ARG A 78 -1.33 -8.11 -18.55
C ARG A 78 -1.66 -8.50 -17.11
N PHE A 79 -2.61 -7.79 -16.48
CA PHE A 79 -3.09 -8.15 -15.14
C PHE A 79 -3.81 -9.51 -15.14
N SER A 80 -4.69 -9.77 -16.12
CA SER A 80 -5.39 -11.04 -16.24
C SER A 80 -4.45 -12.22 -16.50
N GLU A 81 -3.42 -12.04 -17.35
CA GLU A 81 -2.41 -13.06 -17.64
C GLU A 81 -1.54 -13.36 -16.42
N ALA A 82 -1.11 -12.32 -15.68
CA ALA A 82 -0.37 -12.49 -14.44
C ALA A 82 -1.19 -13.22 -13.37
N GLU A 83 -2.49 -12.94 -13.27
CA GLU A 83 -3.40 -13.64 -12.37
C GLU A 83 -3.51 -15.12 -12.74
N VAL A 84 -3.73 -15.45 -14.01
CA VAL A 84 -3.78 -16.84 -14.49
C VAL A 84 -2.46 -17.56 -14.23
N ALA A 85 -1.33 -16.92 -14.53
CA ALA A 85 0.00 -17.50 -14.30
C ALA A 85 0.28 -17.76 -12.81
N SER A 86 -0.13 -16.84 -11.93
CA SER A 86 0.02 -17.01 -10.48
C SER A 86 -0.84 -18.15 -9.94
N LYS A 87 -2.11 -18.28 -10.38
CA LYS A 87 -2.99 -19.41 -10.04
C LYS A 87 -2.41 -20.75 -10.52
N ALA A 88 -1.88 -20.80 -11.75
CA ALA A 88 -1.24 -22.00 -12.29
C ALA A 88 0.01 -22.42 -11.47
N LYS A 89 0.85 -21.45 -11.09
CA LYS A 89 2.02 -21.70 -10.22
C LYS A 89 1.59 -22.21 -8.85
N GLN A 90 0.55 -21.63 -8.26
CA GLN A 90 0.01 -22.07 -6.98
C GLN A 90 -0.54 -23.50 -7.05
N SER A 91 -1.26 -23.86 -8.12
CA SER A 91 -1.76 -25.23 -8.33
C SER A 91 -0.63 -26.25 -8.40
N ARG A 92 0.45 -25.95 -9.15
CA ARG A 92 1.64 -26.81 -9.23
C ARG A 92 2.33 -26.96 -7.88
N LEU A 93 2.44 -25.87 -7.12
CA LEU A 93 3.04 -25.91 -5.78
C LEU A 93 2.20 -26.78 -4.83
N ASN A 94 0.88 -26.66 -4.88
CA ASN A 94 -0.04 -27.48 -4.09
C ASN A 94 0.08 -28.97 -4.47
N GLU A 95 0.21 -29.29 -5.75
CA GLU A 95 0.44 -30.66 -6.24
C GLU A 95 1.77 -31.24 -5.75
N MET A 96 2.87 -30.47 -5.85
CA MET A 96 4.17 -30.89 -5.32
C MET A 96 4.13 -31.11 -3.81
N ASN A 97 3.45 -30.23 -3.06
CA ASN A 97 3.27 -30.36 -1.63
C ASN A 97 2.43 -31.59 -1.24
N HIS A 98 1.44 -31.95 -2.05
CA HIS A 98 0.68 -33.18 -1.85
C HIS A 98 1.56 -34.42 -2.08
N LYS A 99 2.36 -34.43 -3.15
CA LYS A 99 3.29 -35.53 -3.47
C LYS A 99 4.40 -35.69 -2.44
N THR A 100 4.95 -34.61 -1.90
CA THR A 100 5.95 -34.69 -0.82
C THR A 100 5.33 -35.23 0.47
N LYS A 101 4.11 -34.82 0.82
CA LYS A 101 3.39 -35.37 1.97
C LYS A 101 3.13 -36.87 1.83
N SER A 102 2.73 -37.36 0.64
CA SER A 102 2.50 -38.80 0.43
C SER A 102 3.78 -39.62 0.56
N LEU A 103 4.91 -39.13 0.06
CA LEU A 103 6.22 -39.80 0.20
C LEU A 103 6.69 -39.83 1.66
N VAL A 104 6.44 -38.76 2.43
CA VAL A 104 6.78 -38.72 3.85
C VAL A 104 5.90 -39.69 4.66
N SER A 105 4.60 -39.79 4.35
CA SER A 105 3.73 -40.76 5.02
C SER A 105 4.13 -42.21 4.74
N GLU A 106 4.60 -42.52 3.53
CA GLU A 106 5.10 -43.85 3.17
C GLU A 106 6.39 -44.19 3.94
N ALA A 107 7.33 -43.24 4.02
CA ALA A 107 8.59 -43.42 4.75
C ALA A 107 8.41 -43.68 6.25
N ASN A 108 7.38 -43.08 6.88
CA ASN A 108 7.11 -43.25 8.32
C ASN A 108 6.52 -44.62 8.69
N THR A 109 6.21 -45.49 7.73
CA THR A 109 5.69 -46.85 7.99
C THR A 109 6.78 -47.92 8.04
N ALA A 110 8.04 -47.58 7.77
CA ALA A 110 9.17 -48.51 7.85
C ALA A 110 9.66 -48.67 9.31
N PRO A 111 9.67 -49.89 9.87
CA PRO A 111 10.06 -50.12 11.26
C PRO A 111 11.56 -49.95 11.50
N ASN A 112 11.90 -49.14 12.51
CA ASN A 112 13.18 -49.07 13.24
C ASN A 112 14.48 -49.22 12.44
N THR A 113 14.61 -48.56 11.29
CA THR A 113 15.92 -48.37 10.66
C THR A 113 16.74 -47.35 11.47
N PRO A 114 18.02 -47.63 11.76
CA PRO A 114 18.88 -46.70 12.50
C PRO A 114 18.95 -45.35 11.77
N ILE A 115 18.88 -44.25 12.52
CA ILE A 115 18.79 -42.86 12.02
C ILE A 115 19.86 -42.53 10.96
N PHE A 116 21.04 -43.14 11.04
CA PHE A 116 22.11 -42.93 10.08
C PHE A 116 21.77 -43.39 8.66
N ASP A 117 21.11 -44.54 8.49
CA ASP A 117 20.74 -45.06 7.16
C ASP A 117 19.66 -44.20 6.49
N LEU A 118 18.80 -43.58 7.29
CA LEU A 118 17.80 -42.64 6.80
C LEU A 118 18.47 -41.38 6.21
N ILE A 119 19.51 -40.86 6.88
CA ILE A 119 20.23 -39.66 6.42
C ILE A 119 20.97 -39.94 5.11
N THR A 120 21.68 -41.07 4.99
CA THR A 120 22.36 -41.47 3.75
C THR A 120 21.38 -41.70 2.61
N LEU A 121 20.23 -42.34 2.87
CA LEU A 121 19.19 -42.57 1.86
C LEU A 121 18.56 -41.25 1.36
N ILE A 122 18.26 -40.33 2.28
CA ILE A 122 17.75 -38.99 1.93
C ILE A 122 18.78 -38.24 1.08
N PHE A 123 20.05 -38.26 1.48
CA PHE A 123 21.12 -37.59 0.76
C PHE A 123 21.29 -38.16 -0.66
N ALA A 124 21.32 -39.48 -0.80
CA ALA A 124 21.41 -40.15 -2.10
C ALA A 124 20.24 -39.77 -3.02
N LYS A 125 19.00 -39.79 -2.52
CA LYS A 125 17.82 -39.38 -3.30
C LYS A 125 17.83 -37.90 -3.67
N ILE A 126 18.33 -37.02 -2.81
CA ILE A 126 18.45 -35.59 -3.14
C ILE A 126 19.47 -35.39 -4.26
N VAL A 127 20.64 -36.05 -4.18
CA VAL A 127 21.68 -35.97 -5.22
C VAL A 127 21.14 -36.47 -6.56
N ASP A 128 20.40 -37.57 -6.56
CA ASP A 128 19.83 -38.19 -7.76
C ASP A 128 18.69 -37.35 -8.36
N ALA A 129 17.79 -36.82 -7.50
CA ALA A 129 16.69 -35.96 -7.92
C ALA A 129 17.16 -34.62 -8.51
N LEU A 130 18.29 -34.10 -8.04
CA LEU A 130 18.88 -32.87 -8.57
C LEU A 130 19.59 -33.08 -9.92
N LYS A 131 19.67 -34.33 -10.44
CA LYS A 131 20.38 -34.69 -11.68
C LYS A 131 21.73 -34.00 -11.79
N LEU A 132 22.44 -33.90 -10.68
CA LEU A 132 23.75 -33.27 -10.62
C LEU A 132 24.71 -34.23 -11.33
N GLY A 133 24.82 -34.10 -12.65
CA GLY A 133 25.92 -34.72 -13.38
C GLY A 133 27.25 -34.27 -12.74
N PRO A 134 28.33 -35.05 -12.88
CA PRO A 134 29.64 -34.74 -12.31
C PRO A 134 30.27 -33.55 -13.03
N ARG A 135 29.67 -32.37 -12.87
CA ARG A 135 30.24 -31.10 -13.28
C ARG A 135 31.09 -30.59 -12.12
N PRO A 136 32.34 -30.19 -12.38
CA PRO A 136 33.31 -29.83 -11.33
C PRO A 136 32.82 -28.70 -10.41
N VAL A 137 31.89 -27.88 -10.89
CA VAL A 137 31.27 -26.80 -10.11
C VAL A 137 30.50 -27.33 -8.89
N TYR A 138 29.86 -28.50 -8.98
CA TYR A 138 29.08 -29.06 -7.86
C TYR A 138 29.96 -29.64 -6.75
N ILE A 139 31.18 -30.05 -7.08
CA ILE A 139 32.17 -30.48 -6.08
C ILE A 139 32.54 -29.31 -5.17
N ASN A 140 32.69 -28.11 -5.73
CA ASN A 140 32.96 -26.91 -4.96
C ASN A 140 31.80 -26.53 -4.04
N TYR A 141 30.55 -26.63 -4.49
CA TYR A 141 29.39 -26.36 -3.64
C TYR A 141 29.21 -27.41 -2.54
N ALA A 142 29.43 -28.69 -2.84
CA ALA A 142 29.39 -29.76 -1.84
C ALA A 142 30.49 -29.58 -0.79
N ALA A 143 31.71 -29.24 -1.20
CA ALA A 143 32.80 -28.92 -0.29
C ALA A 143 32.45 -27.72 0.60
N LEU A 144 31.94 -26.63 0.02
CA LEU A 144 31.55 -25.42 0.76
C LEU A 144 30.44 -25.70 1.78
N PHE A 145 29.45 -26.50 1.41
CA PHE A 145 28.42 -26.96 2.35
C PHE A 145 29.01 -27.84 3.47
N CYS A 146 29.92 -28.75 3.15
CA CYS A 146 30.63 -29.58 4.13
C CYS A 146 31.42 -28.72 5.13
N TYR A 147 32.15 -27.71 4.64
CA TYR A 147 32.87 -26.76 5.48
C TYR A 147 31.93 -25.96 6.39
N LEU A 148 30.75 -25.57 5.90
CA LEU A 148 29.76 -24.82 6.67
C LEU A 148 29.17 -25.70 7.79
N MET A 149 28.85 -26.97 7.50
CA MET A 149 28.42 -27.94 8.50
C MET A 149 29.51 -28.19 9.56
N LEU A 150 30.77 -28.35 9.14
CA LEU A 150 31.92 -28.51 10.04
C LEU A 150 32.12 -27.28 10.92
N ALA A 151 32.01 -26.07 10.36
CA ALA A 151 32.14 -24.83 11.11
C ALA A 151 31.05 -24.69 12.19
N ILE A 152 29.79 -24.97 11.84
CA ILE A 152 28.69 -24.97 12.81
C ILE A 152 28.92 -26.02 13.91
N PHE A 153 29.40 -27.21 13.54
CA PHE A 153 29.72 -28.27 14.48
C PHE A 153 30.85 -27.87 15.43
N LEU A 154 31.92 -27.24 14.94
CA LEU A 154 33.02 -26.73 15.74
C LEU A 154 32.58 -25.61 16.68
N ILE A 155 31.73 -24.68 16.22
CA ILE A 155 31.12 -23.66 17.09
C ILE A 155 30.32 -24.34 18.20
N LYS A 156 29.51 -25.36 17.87
CA LYS A 156 28.77 -26.10 18.89
C LYS A 156 29.69 -26.79 19.90
N LEU A 157 30.77 -27.42 19.42
CA LEU A 157 31.75 -28.07 20.28
C LEU A 157 32.40 -27.08 21.24
N THR A 158 32.85 -25.92 20.76
CA THR A 158 33.49 -24.91 21.63
C THR A 158 32.55 -24.40 22.70
N PHE A 159 31.27 -24.17 22.38
CA PHE A 159 30.27 -23.74 23.35
C PHE A 159 29.86 -24.84 24.34
N LEU A 160 29.82 -26.11 23.91
CA LEU A 160 29.47 -27.22 24.79
C LEU A 160 30.61 -27.65 25.72
N THR A 161 31.86 -27.38 25.36
CA THR A 161 33.02 -27.67 26.24
C THR A 161 33.35 -26.54 27.24
N GLY A 162 32.76 -25.35 27.08
CA GLY A 162 33.15 -24.14 27.82
C GLY A 162 32.41 -23.86 29.14
N SER A 163 31.39 -24.64 29.52
CA SER A 163 30.53 -24.35 30.68
C SER A 163 30.95 -25.09 31.96
N GLY A 164 32.21 -24.96 32.37
CA GLY A 164 32.78 -25.73 33.48
C GLY A 164 33.45 -24.97 34.63
N SER A 165 33.62 -23.64 34.58
CA SER A 165 34.24 -22.88 35.68
C SER A 165 33.29 -21.82 36.25
N SER A 166 32.62 -22.22 37.32
CA SER A 166 31.92 -21.32 38.26
C SER A 166 32.90 -20.24 38.77
N PRO A 167 32.61 -18.94 38.61
CA PRO A 167 33.39 -17.89 39.25
C PRO A 167 33.01 -17.81 40.73
N GLN A 168 33.95 -18.14 41.62
CA GLN A 168 33.79 -17.87 43.05
C GLN A 168 33.61 -16.37 43.28
N THR A 169 32.48 -16.03 43.89
CA THR A 169 32.06 -14.70 44.30
C THR A 169 32.90 -14.24 45.49
N VAL A 170 33.87 -13.33 45.26
CA VAL A 170 34.53 -12.59 46.34
C VAL A 170 33.83 -11.24 46.48
N ALA A 171 33.20 -11.04 47.64
CA ALA A 171 32.46 -9.82 47.99
C ALA A 171 33.39 -8.68 48.44
N PRO A 172 33.13 -7.43 48.03
CA PRO A 172 33.60 -6.27 48.75
C PRO A 172 32.45 -5.49 49.41
N ASN A 173 32.64 -5.33 50.70
CA ASN A 173 32.05 -4.46 51.72
C ASN A 173 31.51 -3.10 51.20
N GLN A 174 30.22 -2.81 51.45
CA GLN A 174 29.57 -1.51 51.24
C GLN A 174 29.45 -0.75 52.55
N SER A 175 30.01 0.46 52.62
CA SER A 175 29.56 1.50 53.56
C SER A 175 29.32 2.82 52.82
N ASN A 176 28.06 3.26 52.93
CA ASN A 176 27.58 4.63 53.11
C ASN A 176 27.73 5.69 51.98
N ASN A 177 26.55 6.20 51.58
CA ASN A 177 26.13 7.62 51.65
C ASN A 177 25.77 8.40 50.36
N TYR A 178 24.45 8.63 50.26
CA TYR A 178 23.72 9.89 50.06
C TYR A 178 23.53 10.57 48.67
N MET A 179 22.25 10.96 48.49
CA MET A 179 21.63 12.03 47.67
C MET A 179 21.51 11.77 46.16
N ALA A 180 20.34 11.34 45.67
CA ALA A 180 19.14 12.14 45.36
C ALA A 180 19.28 12.95 44.05
N VAL A 181 18.30 12.80 43.14
CA VAL A 181 17.50 13.89 42.52
C VAL A 181 16.88 13.47 41.16
N ASN A 182 15.55 13.61 41.11
CA ASN A 182 14.61 13.82 40.00
C ASN A 182 13.98 12.66 39.21
N SER A 183 12.74 12.39 39.63
CA SER A 183 11.63 11.73 38.96
C SER A 183 11.07 12.56 37.79
N VAL A 184 11.02 11.94 36.61
CA VAL A 184 10.27 12.44 35.44
C VAL A 184 8.84 11.91 35.50
N ALA A 185 7.89 12.83 35.69
CA ALA A 185 6.46 12.55 35.68
C ALA A 185 5.97 12.25 34.26
N LYS A 186 5.48 11.02 34.05
CA LYS A 186 4.71 10.62 32.87
C LYS A 186 3.27 11.15 33.02
N ASN A 187 2.88 12.13 32.21
CA ASN A 187 1.48 12.55 32.13
C ASN A 187 0.77 11.77 31.02
N LYS A 188 -0.23 10.97 31.42
CA LYS A 188 -1.06 10.11 30.59
C LYS A 188 -2.32 10.87 30.15
N SER A 189 -2.70 10.64 28.88
CA SER A 189 -4.08 10.33 28.47
C SER A 189 -5.20 11.34 28.79
N GLY A 190 -5.50 12.20 27.82
CA GLY A 190 -6.80 12.86 27.67
C GLY A 190 -7.22 12.86 26.20
N ARG A 191 -7.61 11.69 25.69
CA ARG A 191 -8.15 11.49 24.34
C ARG A 191 -9.64 11.86 24.38
N ASN A 192 -9.97 13.07 23.96
CA ASN A 192 -11.35 13.49 23.74
C ASN A 192 -11.78 12.99 22.35
N ASP A 193 -12.45 11.85 22.32
CA ASP A 193 -13.14 11.34 21.14
C ASP A 193 -14.36 12.22 20.85
N ILE A 194 -14.17 13.29 20.07
CA ILE A 194 -15.27 13.94 19.37
C ILE A 194 -15.59 13.07 18.16
N THR A 195 -16.70 12.35 18.24
CA THR A 195 -17.20 11.50 17.16
C THR A 195 -17.63 12.37 15.97
N TRP A 196 -16.93 12.22 14.85
CA TRP A 196 -17.21 12.91 13.57
C TRP A 196 -18.57 12.58 12.91
N ALA A 197 -19.46 11.86 13.62
CA ALA A 197 -20.80 11.54 13.15
C ALA A 197 -21.76 12.75 13.19
N GLN A 198 -21.44 13.83 13.92
CA GLN A 198 -22.32 15.00 14.05
C GLN A 198 -22.00 16.20 13.13
N VAL A 199 -20.83 16.23 12.48
CA VAL A 199 -20.46 17.35 11.55
C VAL A 199 -20.96 17.09 10.12
N LYS A 200 -21.47 15.89 9.81
CA LYS A 200 -21.93 15.51 8.46
C LYS A 200 -23.36 15.92 8.08
N MET A 201 -24.08 16.69 8.92
CA MET A 201 -25.50 17.01 8.71
C MET A 201 -25.82 18.47 8.35
N ALA A 202 -24.83 19.36 8.21
CA ALA A 202 -25.06 20.75 7.81
C ALA A 202 -24.19 21.14 6.61
N GLY A 203 -24.78 21.08 5.41
CA GLY A 203 -24.19 21.62 4.20
C GLY A 203 -24.03 20.59 3.09
N VAL A 204 -24.77 20.78 1.99
CA VAL A 204 -24.71 20.03 0.72
C VAL A 204 -25.53 18.72 0.70
N ARG A 205 -26.84 18.87 0.85
CA ARG A 205 -27.78 18.16 -0.01
C ARG A 205 -27.97 18.98 -1.29
N THR A 206 -27.54 18.47 -2.43
CA THR A 206 -28.40 18.25 -3.61
C THR A 206 -27.62 17.59 -4.74
N SER A 207 -28.21 16.49 -5.24
CA SER A 207 -28.08 15.98 -6.61
C SER A 207 -26.82 15.21 -6.99
N LEU A 208 -26.69 13.98 -6.50
CA LEU A 208 -26.34 12.81 -7.34
C LEU A 208 -26.62 11.53 -6.54
N ASP A 209 -27.70 10.83 -6.88
CA ASP A 209 -27.87 9.37 -6.78
C ASP A 209 -29.36 9.01 -6.79
N LEU A 210 -29.90 8.79 -7.99
CA LEU A 210 -31.13 8.03 -8.21
C LEU A 210 -31.09 7.48 -9.64
N ALA A 211 -30.32 6.40 -9.83
CA ALA A 211 -30.57 5.42 -10.89
C ALA A 211 -29.67 4.19 -10.69
N ASN A 212 -30.07 3.26 -9.82
CA ASN A 212 -29.78 1.85 -10.10
C ASN A 212 -30.83 0.90 -9.48
N ASN A 213 -31.54 0.23 -10.38
CA ASN A 213 -32.29 -1.03 -10.26
C ASN A 213 -33.57 -1.11 -9.40
N ARG A 214 -34.70 -1.25 -10.11
CA ARG A 214 -35.52 -2.47 -10.00
C ARG A 214 -36.41 -2.67 -11.22
N GLU A 215 -36.31 -3.89 -11.75
CA GLU A 215 -37.21 -4.53 -12.70
C GLU A 215 -38.66 -4.41 -12.23
N LEU A 216 -39.54 -3.95 -13.12
CA LEU A 216 -40.93 -4.38 -13.14
C LEU A 216 -41.40 -4.36 -14.60
N SER A 217 -41.61 -5.58 -15.10
CA SER A 217 -42.46 -5.95 -16.22
C SER A 217 -43.68 -5.04 -16.36
N GLU A 218 -43.78 -4.30 -17.47
CA GLU A 218 -45.08 -3.90 -18.03
C GLU A 218 -44.96 -3.61 -19.54
N LYS A 219 -45.99 -4.06 -20.27
CA LYS A 219 -46.13 -4.10 -21.73
C LYS A 219 -45.96 -2.74 -22.42
N PRO A 220 -45.49 -2.70 -23.69
CA PRO A 220 -45.51 -1.48 -24.48
C PRO A 220 -46.96 -1.17 -24.91
N GLN A 221 -47.58 -0.16 -24.30
CA GLN A 221 -48.77 0.47 -24.87
C GLN A 221 -48.34 1.55 -25.87
N ILE A 222 -48.84 1.33 -27.08
CA ILE A 222 -48.82 2.18 -28.26
C ILE A 222 -49.42 3.56 -27.90
N LEU A 223 -48.63 4.62 -28.02
CA LEU A 223 -49.12 6.00 -28.01
C LEU A 223 -48.82 6.69 -29.33
N ARG A 224 -49.88 7.26 -29.88
CA ARG A 224 -50.05 7.88 -31.20
C ARG A 224 -49.27 9.19 -31.36
N PRO A 225 -49.01 9.63 -32.61
CA PRO A 225 -48.36 10.91 -32.88
C PRO A 225 -49.29 12.08 -32.57
N ILE A 226 -48.81 13.02 -31.75
CA ILE A 226 -49.47 14.32 -31.55
C ILE A 226 -48.85 15.33 -32.53
N GLY A 227 -49.69 15.70 -33.49
CA GLY A 227 -49.84 17.01 -34.13
C GLY A 227 -48.69 18.01 -34.08
N SER A 228 -48.20 18.29 -35.29
CA SER A 228 -47.75 19.57 -35.80
C SER A 228 -48.30 20.81 -35.09
N GLN A 229 -47.42 21.69 -34.61
CA GLN A 229 -47.62 23.13 -34.76
C GLN A 229 -46.32 23.80 -35.19
N VAL A 230 -46.40 24.35 -36.40
CA VAL A 230 -45.50 25.30 -37.04
C VAL A 230 -45.63 26.63 -36.30
N LEU A 231 -44.51 27.20 -35.84
CA LEU A 231 -44.40 28.63 -35.62
C LEU A 231 -43.14 29.15 -36.32
N HIS A 232 -43.39 29.82 -37.44
CA HIS A 232 -42.49 30.74 -38.12
C HIS A 232 -42.16 31.95 -37.24
N GLY A 233 -40.98 32.53 -37.45
CA GLY A 233 -40.69 33.94 -37.14
C GLY A 233 -39.34 34.13 -36.46
N GLY A 234 -38.26 34.34 -37.23
CA GLY A 234 -37.58 35.65 -37.30
C GLY A 234 -36.38 35.65 -36.32
N SER A 235 -35.23 36.27 -36.54
CA SER A 235 -34.80 37.34 -37.42
C SER A 235 -33.29 37.20 -37.58
N TRP A 236 -32.79 37.50 -38.77
CA TRP A 236 -31.37 37.59 -39.08
C TRP A 236 -30.78 38.85 -38.43
N TYR A 237 -29.61 38.74 -37.80
CA TYR A 237 -28.80 39.89 -37.40
C TYR A 237 -27.87 40.27 -38.55
N GLU A 238 -28.02 41.51 -39.00
CA GLU A 238 -27.26 42.17 -40.04
C GLU A 238 -26.04 42.86 -39.41
N PHE A 239 -24.86 42.57 -39.95
CA PHE A 239 -23.58 43.18 -39.58
C PHE A 239 -23.49 44.63 -40.08
N ARG A 240 -22.98 45.53 -39.24
CA ARG A 240 -22.27 46.73 -39.70
C ARG A 240 -21.12 47.05 -38.76
#